data_AF-A0AAV5CC51-F1
#
_entry.id   AF-A0AAV5CC51-F1
#
_cell.length_a   1.000
_cell.length_b   1.000
_cell.length_c   1.000
_cell.angle_alpha   90.00
_cell.angle_beta   90.00
_cell.angle_gamma   90.00
#
_symmetry.space_group_name_H-M   'P 1'
#
loop_
_entity.id
_entity.type
_entity.pdbx_description
1 polymer ?
#
loop_
_entity_poly.entity_id
_entity_poly.type
_entity_poly.pdbx_seq_one_letter_code
_entity_poly.pdbx_strand_id
1 'polypeptide(L)'
;MIFSDLNWELDSHEDFADEKVKDGPPEDERDKLKAKETRKKAIGDMDPKTRESFENIKFYKFYPVRTPDTPDATAKSRYINKYYGNAHYLM
;
A
#
# COMPACT_ATOMS: atom_id res chain seq x y z
N MET A 1 -10.96 34.66 28.22
CA MET A 1 -9.77 34.76 27.35
C MET A 1 -8.92 33.56 27.72
N ILE A 2 -9.10 32.43 27.02
CA ILE A 2 -8.32 31.22 27.29
C ILE A 2 -6.98 31.46 26.59
N PHE A 3 -5.95 31.67 27.39
CA PHE A 3 -4.56 31.72 26.94
C PHE A 3 -4.31 30.40 26.21
N SER A 4 -3.94 30.45 24.93
CA SER A 4 -3.46 29.27 24.23
C SER A 4 -2.23 28.80 24.98
N ASP A 5 -2.40 27.83 25.89
CA ASP A 5 -1.28 27.21 26.57
C ASP A 5 -0.34 26.69 25.48
N LEU A 6 0.83 27.33 25.43
CA LEU A 6 1.90 27.10 24.49
C LEU A 6 2.16 25.58 24.42
N ASN A 7 1.64 24.93 23.39
CA ASN A 7 1.77 23.49 23.22
C ASN A 7 3.18 23.23 22.66
N TRP A 8 4.18 23.37 23.53
CA TRP A 8 5.61 23.29 23.18
C TRP A 8 5.98 21.95 22.55
N GLU A 9 5.21 20.90 22.82
CA GLU A 9 5.35 19.59 22.18
C GLU A 9 4.95 19.62 20.70
N LEU A 10 4.01 20.46 20.30
CA LEU A 10 3.58 20.63 18.91
C LEU A 10 4.56 21.50 18.13
N ASP A 11 4.99 22.64 18.72
CA ASP A 11 6.01 23.51 18.13
C ASP A 11 7.34 22.73 17.95
N SER A 12 7.74 21.92 18.93
CA SER A 12 8.93 21.06 18.82
C SER A 12 8.80 19.98 17.74
N HIS A 13 7.58 19.52 17.44
CA HIS A 13 7.35 18.53 16.40
C HIS A 13 7.34 19.15 15.00
N GLU A 14 6.79 20.35 14.86
CA GLU A 14 6.83 21.14 13.62
C GLU A 14 8.27 21.55 13.27
N ASP A 15 9.04 22.06 14.24
CA ASP A 15 10.45 22.41 14.04
C ASP A 15 11.30 21.20 13.61
N PHE A 16 11.06 20.03 14.23
CA PHE A 16 11.74 18.78 13.85
C PHE A 16 11.36 18.33 12.43
N ALA A 17 10.09 18.45 12.06
CA ALA A 17 9.63 18.11 10.71
C ALA A 17 10.26 19.05 9.66
N ASP A 18 10.29 20.37 9.92
CA ASP A 18 10.90 21.36 9.03
C ASP A 18 12.42 21.17 8.88
N GLU A 19 13.12 20.80 9.94
CA GLU A 19 14.55 20.47 9.88
C GLU A 19 14.82 19.22 9.04
N LYS A 20 14.02 18.15 9.21
CA LYS A 20 14.14 16.93 8.38
C LYS A 20 13.75 17.15 6.92
N VAL A 21 12.85 18.08 6.64
CA VAL A 21 12.50 18.47 5.26
C VAL A 21 13.65 19.26 4.61
N LYS A 22 14.41 20.07 5.36
CA LYS A 22 15.59 20.80 4.85
C LYS A 22 16.75 19.87 4.46
N ASP A 23 16.99 18.81 5.23
CA ASP A 23 18.00 17.79 4.91
C ASP A 23 17.58 16.89 3.71
N GLY A 24 16.29 16.92 3.38
CA GLY A 24 15.69 16.12 2.33
C GLY A 24 15.60 14.63 2.71
N PRO A 25 14.81 13.85 1.95
CA PRO A 25 14.61 12.44 2.27
C PRO A 25 15.93 11.66 2.15
N PRO A 26 16.15 10.66 3.05
CA PRO A 26 17.24 9.71 2.95
C PRO A 26 17.35 9.11 1.54
N GLU A 27 18.56 8.77 1.11
CA GLU A 27 18.83 8.32 -0.27
C GLU A 27 17.99 7.08 -0.64
N ASP A 28 17.75 6.19 0.31
CA ASP A 28 16.90 4.99 0.16
C ASP A 28 15.40 5.30 0.07
N GLU A 29 14.97 6.48 0.54
CA GLU A 29 13.59 6.97 0.42
C GLU A 29 13.37 7.77 -0.87
N ARG A 30 14.41 8.41 -1.40
CA ARG A 30 14.33 9.15 -2.68
C ARG A 30 13.88 8.27 -3.82
N ASP A 31 14.38 7.04 -3.92
CA ASP A 31 13.99 6.14 -5.00
C ASP A 31 12.56 5.60 -4.82
N LYS A 32 12.11 5.41 -3.57
CA LYS A 32 10.71 5.08 -3.26
C LYS A 32 9.77 6.23 -3.63
N LEU A 33 10.19 7.48 -3.39
CA LEU A 33 9.44 8.68 -3.76
C LEU A 33 9.36 8.82 -5.28
N LYS A 34 10.48 8.69 -6.00
CA LYS A 34 10.50 8.68 -7.46
C LYS A 34 9.59 7.59 -8.03
N ALA A 35 9.62 6.37 -7.48
CA ALA A 35 8.74 5.28 -7.91
C ALA A 35 7.25 5.57 -7.65
N LYS A 36 6.92 6.27 -6.55
CA LYS A 36 5.55 6.73 -6.28
C LYS A 36 5.13 7.83 -7.27
N GLU A 37 6.03 8.74 -7.60
CA GLU A 37 5.77 9.81 -8.57
C GLU A 37 5.60 9.29 -9.99
N THR A 38 6.45 8.37 -10.44
CA THR A 38 6.31 7.72 -11.75
C THR A 38 5.00 6.94 -11.83
N ARG A 39 4.61 6.25 -10.75
CA ARG A 39 3.31 5.57 -10.67
C ARG A 39 2.14 6.56 -10.75
N LYS A 40 2.20 7.69 -10.05
CA LYS A 40 1.15 8.72 -10.09
C LYS A 40 1.03 9.33 -11.49
N LYS A 41 2.16 9.65 -12.15
CA LYS A 41 2.17 10.14 -13.54
C LYS A 41 1.59 9.11 -14.50
N ALA A 42 2.01 7.86 -14.42
CA ALA A 42 1.49 6.78 -15.25
C ALA A 42 -0.03 6.56 -15.09
N ILE A 43 -0.59 6.82 -13.90
CA ILE A 43 -2.04 6.77 -13.65
C ILE A 43 -2.74 8.00 -14.25
N GLY A 44 -2.14 9.19 -14.15
CA GLY A 44 -2.68 10.43 -14.73
C GLY A 44 -2.64 10.46 -16.26
N ASP A 45 -1.63 9.83 -16.86
CA ASP A 45 -1.46 9.70 -18.31
C ASP A 45 -2.34 8.58 -18.93
N MET A 46 -3.10 7.84 -18.11
CA MET A 46 -4.02 6.82 -18.65
C MET A 46 -5.20 7.47 -19.39
N ASP A 47 -5.65 6.78 -20.45
CA ASP A 47 -6.85 7.19 -21.17
C ASP A 47 -8.08 7.22 -20.24
N PRO A 48 -8.93 8.26 -20.33
CA PRO A 48 -10.10 8.41 -19.45
C PRO A 48 -11.03 7.19 -19.48
N LYS A 49 -11.20 6.51 -20.63
CA LYS A 49 -12.03 5.31 -20.74
C LYS A 49 -11.43 4.13 -19.98
N THR A 50 -10.11 3.99 -20.01
CA THR A 50 -9.39 2.97 -19.25
C THR A 50 -9.47 3.24 -17.75
N ARG A 51 -9.35 4.50 -17.34
CA ARG A 51 -9.48 4.92 -15.93
C ARG A 51 -10.89 4.62 -15.38
N GLU A 52 -11.94 5.00 -16.11
CA GLU A 52 -13.33 4.69 -15.76
C GLU A 52 -13.58 3.18 -15.70
N SER A 53 -12.98 2.40 -16.59
CA SER A 53 -13.08 0.94 -16.56
C SER A 53 -12.50 0.37 -15.27
N PHE A 54 -11.31 0.83 -14.85
CA PHE A 54 -10.68 0.40 -13.60
C PHE A 54 -11.46 0.82 -12.35
N GLU A 55 -12.01 2.04 -12.33
CA GLU A 55 -12.84 2.54 -11.23
C GLU A 55 -14.15 1.73 -11.10
N ASN A 56 -14.70 1.23 -12.21
CA ASN A 56 -15.94 0.45 -12.24
C ASN A 56 -15.74 -1.08 -12.09
N ILE A 57 -14.50 -1.58 -11.97
CA ILE A 57 -14.25 -3.00 -11.76
C ILE A 57 -14.81 -3.44 -10.41
N LYS A 58 -15.73 -4.40 -10.44
CA LYS A 58 -16.29 -5.06 -9.24
C LYS A 58 -15.58 -6.38 -9.00
N PHE A 59 -14.79 -6.44 -7.94
CA PHE A 59 -14.21 -7.71 -7.48
C PHE A 59 -15.21 -8.45 -6.61
N TYR A 60 -15.85 -9.47 -7.18
CA TYR A 60 -16.68 -10.38 -6.41
C TYR A 60 -15.80 -11.41 -5.72
N LYS A 61 -15.82 -11.42 -4.38
CA LYS A 61 -15.12 -12.43 -3.61
C LYS A 61 -15.94 -13.71 -3.63
N PHE A 62 -15.71 -14.55 -4.63
CA PHE A 62 -16.26 -15.89 -4.69
C PHE A 62 -15.55 -16.75 -3.64
N TYR A 63 -16.17 -16.90 -2.48
CA TYR A 63 -15.80 -17.97 -1.58
C TYR A 63 -16.39 -19.27 -2.14
N PRO A 64 -15.59 -20.34 -2.28
CA PRO A 64 -16.13 -21.64 -2.63
C PRO A 64 -17.19 -22.01 -1.59
N VAL A 65 -18.42 -22.27 -2.05
CA VAL A 65 -19.44 -22.87 -1.19
C VAL A 65 -18.96 -24.27 -0.85
N ARG A 66 -18.93 -24.60 0.43
CA ARG A 66 -18.54 -25.94 0.88
C ARG A 66 -19.63 -26.93 0.44
N THR A 67 -19.40 -27.61 -0.68
CA THR A 67 -20.23 -28.75 -1.08
C THR A 67 -19.70 -30.02 -0.42
N PRO A 68 -20.52 -31.06 -0.23
CA PRO A 68 -20.09 -32.33 0.37
C PRO A 68 -18.88 -32.97 -0.33
N ASP A 69 -18.73 -32.73 -1.63
CA ASP A 69 -17.62 -33.23 -2.45
C ASP A 69 -16.36 -32.35 -2.42
N THR A 70 -16.41 -31.16 -1.80
CA THR A 70 -15.25 -30.26 -1.71
C THR A 70 -14.38 -30.66 -0.51
N PRO A 71 -13.07 -30.94 -0.69
CA PRO A 71 -12.18 -31.25 0.42
C PRO A 71 -12.14 -30.07 1.42
N ASP A 72 -12.14 -30.38 2.73
CA ASP A 72 -12.23 -29.36 3.77
C ASP A 72 -11.00 -28.42 3.76
N ALA A 73 -11.20 -27.20 3.26
CA ALA A 73 -10.20 -26.14 3.24
C ALA A 73 -10.00 -25.45 4.61
N THR A 74 -10.63 -25.94 5.68
CA THR A 74 -10.40 -25.43 7.05
C THR A 74 -9.01 -25.80 7.59
N ALA A 75 -8.33 -26.76 6.97
CA ALA A 75 -6.97 -27.14 7.30
C ALA A 75 -5.98 -26.00 6.99
N LYS A 76 -5.75 -25.14 7.98
CA LYS A 76 -4.64 -24.18 7.96
C LYS A 76 -3.34 -24.98 8.08
N SER A 77 -2.44 -24.80 7.13
CA SER A 77 -1.07 -25.29 7.27
C SER A 77 -0.37 -24.56 8.42
N ARG A 78 0.47 -25.27 9.19
CA ARG A 78 1.34 -24.62 10.20
C ARG A 78 2.41 -23.74 9.57
N TYR A 79 2.65 -23.90 8.27
CA TYR A 79 3.68 -23.23 7.52
C TYR A 79 3.06 -22.45 6.34
N ILE A 80 3.43 -21.18 6.20
CA ILE A 80 3.07 -20.35 5.06
C ILE A 80 4.17 -20.49 4.02
N ASN A 81 3.83 -20.89 2.78
CA ASN A 81 4.82 -20.96 1.71
C ASN A 81 5.30 -19.53 1.33
N LYS A 82 6.44 -19.14 1.89
CA LYS A 82 7.09 -17.84 1.63
C LYS A 82 7.52 -17.67 0.16
N TYR A 83 7.63 -18.77 -0.59
CA TYR A 83 8.07 -18.81 -1.98
C TYR A 83 6.93 -19.01 -2.97
N TYR A 84 5.68 -18.74 -2.59
CA TYR A 84 4.53 -18.85 -3.50
C TYR A 84 4.75 -18.08 -4.82
N GLY A 85 5.43 -16.93 -4.75
CA GLY A 85 5.81 -16.14 -5.92
C GLY A 85 6.73 -16.86 -6.92
N ASN A 86 7.43 -17.92 -6.51
CA ASN A 86 8.34 -18.71 -7.36
C ASN A 86 7.81 -20.13 -7.62
N ALA A 87 6.62 -20.47 -7.14
CA ALA A 87 6.09 -21.84 -7.19
C ALA A 87 5.75 -22.33 -8.61
N HIS A 88 5.76 -21.43 -9.60
CA HIS A 88 5.54 -21.74 -11.01
C HIS A 88 6.79 -22.26 -11.73
N TYR A 89 7.97 -22.19 -11.10
CA TYR A 89 9.18 -22.81 -11.63
C TYR A 89 9.18 -24.29 -11.26
N LEU A 90 8.84 -25.15 -12.21
CA LEU A 90 9.23 -26.56 -12.20
C LEU A 90 10.66 -26.62 -12.74
N MET A 91 11.58 -27.15 -11.94
CA MET A 91 12.94 -27.47 -12.36
C MET A 91 12.93 -28.69 -13.29
#